data_AF-A0A669ERN8-F1
#
_entry.id   AF-A0A669ERN8-F1
#
_cell.length_a   1.000
_cell.length_b   1.000
_cell.length_c   1.000
_cell.angle_alpha   90.00
_cell.angle_beta   90.00
_cell.angle_gamma   90.00
#
_symmetry.space_group_name_H-M   'P 1'
#
loop_
_entity.id
_entity.type
_entity.pdbx_description
1 polymer ?
#
loop_
_entity_poly.entity_id
_entity_poly.type
_entity_poly.pdbx_seq_one_letter_code
_entity_poly.pdbx_strand_id
1 'polypeptide(L)'
;MPVFMCVCESVSNIAGRLKPTKTESLLPAISYLYCCLSLSPAHCTDRAVSMLLSNSGLMDQLQTVFSSSSSSSFSAPSLSPSACPPLALLCCCHLLLSSLITLQRVHSTQVHKSITWSLDTAVQRLLTQKRNTDSLLLISYLRLLQALLDTDLASEVVCLTSGPGLVGLRPLGIEDGALYPLGSRGAQCLSIALSGLLLQKHELLLRASVNCLSSLLGFLQRKSPATGIKQRDGERGSE
;
A
#
# COMPACT_ATOMS: atom_id res chain seq x y z
N MET A 1 14.17 13.49 23.76
CA MET A 1 15.56 13.73 23.33
C MET A 1 16.35 12.45 23.03
N PRO A 2 16.41 11.41 23.90
CA PRO A 2 17.25 10.21 23.62
C PRO A 2 16.68 9.27 22.53
N VAL A 3 15.35 9.23 22.33
CA VAL A 3 14.72 8.34 21.33
C VAL A 3 14.96 8.82 19.89
N PHE A 4 15.00 10.14 19.66
CA PHE A 4 15.15 10.74 18.32
C PHE A 4 16.56 10.53 17.71
N MET A 5 17.60 10.71 18.52
CA MET A 5 18.99 10.41 18.15
C MET A 5 19.13 8.93 17.79
N CYS A 6 18.54 8.05 18.60
CA CYS A 6 18.58 6.61 18.38
C CYS A 6 17.93 6.20 17.05
N VAL A 7 16.80 6.81 16.66
CA VAL A 7 16.11 6.50 15.39
C VAL A 7 16.93 6.96 14.17
N CYS A 8 17.41 8.20 14.13
CA CYS A 8 18.14 8.71 12.95
C CYS A 8 19.52 8.06 12.79
N GLU A 9 20.23 7.80 13.90
CA GLU A 9 21.53 7.13 13.89
C GLU A 9 21.38 5.65 13.52
N SER A 10 20.35 4.98 14.04
CA SER A 10 20.06 3.59 13.66
C SER A 10 19.59 3.48 12.21
N VAL A 11 18.77 4.42 11.71
CA VAL A 11 18.37 4.49 10.29
C VAL A 11 19.61 4.67 9.41
N SER A 12 20.52 5.57 9.77
CA SER A 12 21.76 5.83 9.01
C SER A 12 22.72 4.63 9.04
N ASN A 13 22.81 3.95 10.18
CA ASN A 13 23.64 2.75 10.34
C ASN A 13 23.05 1.55 9.56
N ILE A 14 21.74 1.33 9.64
CA ILE A 14 21.04 0.27 8.90
C ILE A 14 21.08 0.55 7.39
N ALA A 15 20.86 1.80 6.99
CA ALA A 15 21.00 2.28 5.62
C ALA A 15 22.36 1.95 5.00
N GLY A 16 23.45 2.15 5.74
CA GLY A 16 24.81 1.82 5.30
C GLY A 16 25.12 0.32 5.28
N ARG A 17 24.35 -0.51 5.99
CA ARG A 17 24.58 -1.96 6.12
C ARG A 17 23.66 -2.84 5.28
N LEU A 18 22.59 -2.29 4.71
CA LEU A 18 21.68 -2.98 3.78
C LEU A 18 22.39 -3.24 2.43
N LYS A 19 23.28 -4.24 2.40
CA LYS A 19 23.82 -4.80 1.15
C LYS A 19 22.83 -5.83 0.60
N PRO A 20 22.65 -5.91 -0.74
CA PRO A 20 21.61 -6.71 -1.39
C PRO A 20 21.70 -8.23 -1.23
N THR A 21 22.71 -8.74 -0.52
CA THR A 21 23.05 -10.17 -0.47
C THR A 21 22.68 -10.90 0.82
N LYS A 22 22.09 -10.23 1.83
CA LYS A 22 21.75 -10.87 3.12
C LYS A 22 20.28 -10.65 3.52
N THR A 23 19.40 -11.48 2.97
CA THR A 23 17.97 -11.57 3.36
C THR A 23 17.78 -11.88 4.85
N GLU A 24 18.70 -12.62 5.48
CA GLU A 24 18.63 -12.97 6.90
C GLU A 24 18.70 -11.76 7.84
N SER A 25 19.43 -10.71 7.46
CA SER A 25 19.49 -9.46 8.24
C SER A 25 18.35 -8.48 7.93
N LEU A 26 17.56 -8.75 6.89
CA LEU A 26 16.57 -7.81 6.37
C LEU A 26 15.32 -7.75 7.26
N LEU A 27 14.84 -8.91 7.74
CA LEU A 27 13.66 -8.99 8.61
C LEU A 27 13.80 -8.18 9.92
N PRO A 28 14.86 -8.36 10.73
CA PRO A 28 15.02 -7.57 11.94
C PRO A 28 15.22 -6.07 11.65
N ALA A 29 15.92 -5.72 10.57
CA ALA A 29 16.11 -4.33 10.17
C ALA A 29 14.78 -3.65 9.81
N ILE A 30 13.98 -4.26 8.93
CA ILE A 30 12.67 -3.72 8.52
C ILE A 30 11.70 -3.65 9.72
N SER A 31 11.70 -4.69 10.56
CA SER A 31 10.87 -4.70 11.76
C SER A 31 11.25 -3.57 12.72
N TYR A 32 12.55 -3.35 12.94
CA TYR A 32 13.05 -2.26 13.77
C TYR A 32 12.65 -0.90 13.20
N LEU A 33 12.80 -0.69 11.89
CA LEU A 33 12.40 0.55 11.22
C LEU A 33 10.91 0.82 11.36
N TYR A 34 10.07 -0.20 11.15
CA TYR A 34 8.61 -0.08 11.34
C TYR A 34 8.26 0.30 12.78
N CYS A 35 8.87 -0.35 13.78
CA CYS A 35 8.66 -0.01 15.18
C CYS A 35 9.11 1.42 15.49
N CYS A 36 10.25 1.85 14.94
CA CYS A 36 10.74 3.22 15.13
C CYS A 36 9.75 4.25 14.58
N LEU A 37 9.18 4.02 13.40
CA LEU A 37 8.17 4.93 12.82
C LEU A 37 6.85 4.89 13.59
N SER A 38 6.45 3.71 14.08
CA SER A 38 5.16 3.52 14.77
C SER A 38 5.14 4.06 16.20
N LEU A 39 6.29 4.02 16.89
CA LEU A 39 6.42 4.41 18.30
C LEU A 39 6.98 5.83 18.49
N SER A 40 7.49 6.47 17.43
CA SER A 40 8.06 7.81 17.53
C SER A 40 6.98 8.90 17.51
N PRO A 41 7.14 9.98 18.31
CA PRO A 41 6.28 11.15 18.23
C PRO A 41 6.29 11.80 16.84
N ALA A 42 5.18 12.41 16.42
CA ALA A 42 5.02 12.98 15.07
C ALA A 42 6.07 14.05 14.69
N HIS A 43 6.57 14.82 15.67
CA HIS A 43 7.63 15.83 15.45
C HIS A 43 9.01 15.22 15.18
N CYS A 44 9.19 13.94 15.50
CA CYS A 44 10.44 13.20 15.40
C CYS A 44 10.51 12.32 14.12
N THR A 45 9.40 12.12 13.43
CA THR A 45 9.35 11.17 12.30
C THR A 45 9.75 11.80 10.98
N ASP A 46 9.68 13.11 10.82
CA ASP A 46 9.98 13.81 9.56
C ASP A 46 11.40 13.52 9.05
N ARG A 47 12.43 13.79 9.86
CA ARG A 47 13.82 13.54 9.47
C ARG A 47 14.10 12.07 9.16
N ALA A 48 13.54 11.16 9.95
CA ALA A 48 13.71 9.73 9.75
C ALA A 48 13.05 9.25 8.46
N VAL A 49 11.84 9.73 8.15
CA VAL A 49 11.10 9.41 6.92
C VAL A 49 11.84 9.97 5.71
N SER A 50 12.31 11.22 5.76
CA SER A 50 13.13 11.81 4.70
C SER A 50 14.40 10.98 4.43
N MET A 51 15.11 10.56 5.48
CA MET A 51 16.29 9.69 5.34
C MET A 51 15.94 8.34 4.69
N LEU A 52 14.84 7.70 5.12
CA LEU A 52 14.41 6.41 4.56
C LEU A 52 13.99 6.52 3.09
N LEU A 53 13.23 7.55 2.73
CA LEU A 53 12.77 7.79 1.36
C LEU A 53 13.90 8.24 0.42
N SER A 54 14.96 8.83 0.97
CA SER A 54 16.19 9.14 0.22
C SER A 54 17.10 7.93 0.01
N ASN A 55 16.85 6.82 0.71
CA ASN A 55 17.67 5.61 0.62
C ASN A 55 17.21 4.71 -0.53
N SER A 56 17.87 4.83 -1.68
CA SER A 56 17.60 3.98 -2.85
C SER A 56 17.84 2.49 -2.60
N GLY A 57 18.85 2.13 -1.79
CA GLY A 57 19.15 0.73 -1.44
C GLY A 57 18.02 0.06 -0.66
N LEU A 58 17.39 0.77 0.29
CA LEU A 58 16.22 0.28 1.01
C LEU A 58 15.02 0.11 0.07
N MET A 59 14.77 1.09 -0.81
CA MET A 59 13.68 0.99 -1.79
C MET A 59 13.90 -0.18 -2.77
N ASP A 60 15.14 -0.46 -3.15
CA ASP A 60 15.52 -1.61 -3.99
C ASP A 60 15.31 -2.96 -3.28
N GLN A 61 15.62 -3.05 -1.98
CA GLN A 61 15.34 -4.25 -1.20
C GLN A 61 13.84 -4.50 -1.05
N LEU A 62 13.06 -3.45 -0.78
CA LEU A 62 11.60 -3.55 -0.74
C LEU A 62 11.04 -3.99 -2.09
N GLN A 63 11.49 -3.39 -3.20
CA GLN A 63 11.10 -3.78 -4.54
C GLN A 63 11.42 -5.26 -4.81
N THR A 64 12.61 -5.73 -4.45
CA THR A 64 13.03 -7.12 -4.65
C THR A 64 12.10 -8.08 -3.92
N VAL A 65 11.77 -7.80 -2.65
CA VAL A 65 10.85 -8.63 -1.85
C VAL A 65 9.45 -8.67 -2.45
N PHE A 66 8.91 -7.55 -2.94
CA PHE A 66 7.59 -7.51 -3.60
C PHE A 66 7.56 -8.23 -4.95
N SER A 67 8.63 -8.10 -5.74
CA SER A 67 8.77 -8.80 -7.01
C SER A 67 8.83 -10.31 -6.82
N SER A 68 9.62 -10.80 -5.86
CA SER A 68 9.71 -12.23 -5.53
C SER A 68 8.38 -12.82 -5.04
N SER A 69 7.60 -12.06 -4.26
CA SER A 69 6.27 -12.51 -3.81
C SER A 69 5.26 -12.63 -4.95
N SER A 70 5.35 -11.77 -5.97
CA SER A 70 4.41 -11.77 -7.09
C SER A 70 4.61 -12.97 -8.02
N SER A 71 5.85 -13.44 -8.19
CA SER A 71 6.18 -14.60 -9.03
C SER A 71 5.69 -15.94 -8.46
N SER A 72 5.56 -16.07 -7.14
CA SER A 72 5.10 -17.31 -6.50
C SER A 72 3.59 -17.51 -6.53
N SER A 73 2.80 -16.46 -6.78
CA SER A 73 1.33 -16.57 -6.74
C SER A 73 0.72 -17.21 -7.99
N PHE A 74 1.52 -17.42 -9.06
CA PHE A 74 1.08 -17.96 -10.35
C PHE A 74 1.69 -19.31 -10.71
N SER A 75 2.62 -19.83 -9.91
CA SER A 75 3.31 -21.09 -10.20
C SER A 75 2.82 -22.18 -9.27
N ALA A 76 2.49 -23.35 -9.84
CA ALA A 76 2.23 -24.59 -9.11
C ALA A 76 3.34 -24.87 -8.06
N PRO A 77 3.08 -25.63 -6.98
CA PRO A 77 4.06 -25.89 -5.95
C PRO A 77 5.17 -26.80 -6.51
N SER A 78 6.16 -26.22 -7.19
CA SER A 78 7.40 -26.90 -7.56
C SER A 78 8.41 -26.70 -6.43
N LEU A 79 9.02 -27.83 -6.05
CA LEU A 79 9.95 -27.95 -4.94
C LEU A 79 11.20 -27.09 -5.18
N SER A 80 11.22 -25.86 -4.65
CA SER A 80 12.43 -25.05 -4.51
C SER A 80 12.29 -24.10 -3.33
N PRO A 81 12.94 -24.37 -2.18
CA PRO A 81 12.78 -23.58 -0.95
C PRO A 81 13.53 -22.24 -0.94
N SER A 82 14.12 -21.81 -2.06
CA SER A 82 15.10 -20.72 -2.09
C SER A 82 14.57 -19.36 -2.60
N ALA A 83 13.40 -19.32 -3.25
CA ALA A 83 12.96 -18.12 -4.00
C ALA A 83 11.87 -17.28 -3.31
N CYS A 84 11.25 -17.76 -2.23
CA CYS A 84 10.15 -17.04 -1.56
C CYS A 84 10.63 -16.30 -0.32
N PRO A 85 10.36 -14.98 -0.18
CA PRO A 85 10.65 -14.27 1.06
C PRO A 85 9.76 -14.81 2.20
N PRO A 86 10.26 -14.87 3.45
CA PRO A 86 9.45 -15.26 4.60
C PRO A 86 8.18 -14.41 4.71
N LEU A 87 7.05 -15.02 5.07
CA LEU A 87 5.76 -14.31 5.21
C LEU A 87 5.84 -13.15 6.23
N ALA A 88 6.62 -13.34 7.29
CA ALA A 88 6.90 -12.30 8.28
C ALA A 88 7.62 -11.09 7.65
N LEU A 89 8.56 -11.32 6.74
CA LEU A 89 9.27 -10.26 6.02
C LEU A 89 8.31 -9.48 5.12
N LEU A 90 7.45 -10.17 4.36
CA LEU A 90 6.44 -9.52 3.54
C LEU A 90 5.47 -8.68 4.38
N CYS A 91 5.03 -9.21 5.53
CA CYS A 91 4.18 -8.50 6.47
C CYS A 91 4.85 -7.20 6.95
N CYS A 92 6.10 -7.27 7.41
CA CYS A 92 6.87 -6.10 7.84
C CYS A 92 7.09 -5.10 6.70
N CYS A 93 7.33 -5.57 5.47
CA CYS A 93 7.45 -4.70 4.29
C CYS A 93 6.15 -3.95 4.00
N HIS A 94 4.98 -4.62 4.03
CA HIS A 94 3.68 -3.96 3.84
C HIS A 94 3.43 -2.88 4.90
N LEU A 95 3.70 -3.20 6.18
CA LEU A 95 3.49 -2.28 7.29
C LEU A 95 4.45 -1.09 7.25
N LEU A 96 5.72 -1.32 6.92
CA LEU A 96 6.72 -0.26 6.72
C LEU A 96 6.29 0.65 5.57
N LEU A 97 5.92 0.08 4.42
CA LEU A 97 5.52 0.84 3.24
C LEU A 97 4.24 1.66 3.49
N SER A 98 3.25 1.07 4.16
CA SER A 98 2.03 1.77 4.61
C SER A 98 2.35 2.99 5.49
N SER A 99 3.31 2.82 6.41
CA SER A 99 3.78 3.90 7.29
C SER A 99 4.52 4.99 6.52
N LEU A 100 5.39 4.61 5.58
CA LEU A 100 6.10 5.55 4.71
C LEU A 100 5.14 6.38 3.84
N ILE A 101 4.14 5.76 3.22
CA ILE A 101 3.12 6.47 2.42
C ILE A 101 2.36 7.48 3.29
N THR A 102 1.93 7.05 4.48
CA THR A 102 1.13 7.89 5.38
C THR A 102 1.96 9.08 5.89
N LEU A 103 3.18 8.82 6.34
CA LEU A 103 4.07 9.86 6.86
C LEU A 103 4.61 10.78 5.77
N GLN A 104 4.85 10.26 4.56
CA GLN A 104 5.25 11.06 3.40
C GLN A 104 4.16 12.07 3.06
N ARG A 105 2.87 11.69 3.12
CA ARG A 105 1.75 12.61 2.92
C ARG A 105 1.69 13.68 4.01
N VAL A 106 1.86 13.30 5.28
CA VAL A 106 1.79 14.24 6.42
C VAL A 106 2.92 15.27 6.36
N HIS A 107 4.13 14.84 6.04
CA HIS A 107 5.33 15.68 6.07
C HIS A 107 5.72 16.28 4.70
N SER A 108 5.05 15.89 3.62
CA SER A 108 5.36 16.30 2.23
C SER A 108 6.84 16.11 1.86
N THR A 109 7.44 15.01 2.33
CA THR A 109 8.86 14.69 2.11
C THR A 109 9.09 14.19 0.69
N GLN A 110 10.18 14.63 0.05
CA GLN A 110 10.58 14.16 -1.27
C GLN A 110 10.97 12.68 -1.26
N VAL A 111 10.56 11.96 -2.31
CA VAL A 111 10.94 10.56 -2.55
C VAL A 111 11.99 10.47 -3.64
N HIS A 112 13.13 9.83 -3.35
CA HIS A 112 14.20 9.68 -4.34
C HIS A 112 13.93 8.55 -5.34
N LYS A 113 13.25 7.48 -4.90
CA LYS A 113 12.93 6.32 -5.72
C LYS A 113 11.58 5.74 -5.32
N SER A 114 10.68 5.54 -6.29
CA SER A 114 9.38 4.91 -6.07
C SER A 114 9.46 3.39 -6.20
N ILE A 115 8.66 2.67 -5.42
CA ILE A 115 8.45 1.22 -5.56
C ILE A 115 7.32 0.97 -6.55
N THR A 116 7.54 0.11 -7.53
CA THR A 116 6.51 -0.33 -8.47
C THR A 116 5.65 -1.42 -7.83
N TRP A 117 4.34 -1.21 -7.79
CA TRP A 117 3.38 -2.16 -7.24
C TRP A 117 2.20 -2.35 -8.19
N SER A 118 1.89 -3.62 -8.50
CA SER A 118 0.79 -3.95 -9.43
C SER A 118 -0.53 -4.04 -8.69
N LEU A 119 -1.48 -3.17 -9.07
CA LEU A 119 -2.82 -3.17 -8.54
C LEU A 119 -3.62 -4.38 -9.02
N ASP A 120 -3.33 -4.88 -10.22
CA ASP A 120 -3.99 -6.04 -10.82
C ASP A 120 -3.71 -7.32 -10.02
N THR A 121 -2.43 -7.60 -9.76
CA THR A 121 -2.03 -8.75 -8.93
C THR A 121 -2.49 -8.58 -7.48
N ALA A 122 -2.59 -7.34 -7.03
CA ALA A 122 -3.08 -6.98 -5.71
C ALA A 122 -4.54 -7.38 -5.49
N VAL A 123 -5.43 -6.90 -6.37
CA VAL A 123 -6.87 -7.22 -6.34
C VAL A 123 -7.09 -8.71 -6.59
N GLN A 124 -6.39 -9.30 -7.56
CA GLN A 124 -6.50 -10.72 -7.86
C GLN A 124 -6.08 -11.59 -6.68
N ARG A 125 -5.03 -11.22 -5.94
CA ARG A 125 -4.65 -11.92 -4.71
C ARG A 125 -5.76 -11.88 -3.66
N LEU A 126 -6.38 -10.73 -3.43
CA LEU A 126 -7.50 -10.63 -2.48
C LEU A 126 -8.71 -11.46 -2.90
N LEU A 127 -9.02 -11.52 -4.21
CA LEU A 127 -10.12 -12.32 -4.74
C LEU A 127 -9.86 -13.83 -4.64
N THR A 128 -8.61 -14.24 -4.86
CA THR A 128 -8.19 -15.66 -4.85
C THR A 128 -7.84 -16.16 -3.45
N GLN A 129 -7.56 -15.26 -2.50
CA GLN A 129 -7.29 -15.62 -1.12
C GLN A 129 -8.52 -16.22 -0.45
N LYS A 130 -8.52 -17.55 -0.38
CA LYS A 130 -9.44 -18.35 0.44
C LYS A 130 -9.03 -18.27 1.92
N ARG A 131 -9.92 -18.70 2.82
CA ARG A 131 -9.81 -18.84 4.30
C ARG A 131 -8.47 -19.36 4.90
N ASN A 132 -7.49 -19.79 4.11
CA ASN A 132 -6.24 -20.44 4.54
C ASN A 132 -5.00 -19.55 4.54
N THR A 133 -5.09 -18.26 4.23
CA THR A 133 -3.90 -17.39 4.31
C THR A 133 -3.70 -16.86 5.74
N ASP A 134 -2.44 -16.68 6.12
CA ASP A 134 -2.06 -16.02 7.36
C ASP A 134 -2.79 -14.69 7.53
N SER A 135 -3.61 -14.61 8.59
CA SER A 135 -4.44 -13.44 8.88
C SER A 135 -3.58 -12.18 9.04
N LEU A 136 -2.37 -12.30 9.59
CA LEU A 136 -1.43 -11.18 9.73
C LEU A 136 -0.94 -10.64 8.38
N LEU A 137 -0.61 -11.52 7.43
CA LEU A 137 -0.19 -11.09 6.11
C LEU A 137 -1.33 -10.34 5.42
N LEU A 138 -2.55 -10.87 5.51
CA LEU A 138 -3.73 -10.23 4.95
C LEU A 138 -4.03 -8.88 5.61
N ILE A 139 -3.93 -8.79 6.95
CA ILE A 139 -4.08 -7.52 7.68
C ILE A 139 -3.02 -6.50 7.21
N SER A 140 -1.74 -6.90 7.11
CA SER A 140 -0.66 -6.02 6.66
C SER A 140 -0.90 -5.52 5.23
N TYR A 141 -1.40 -6.40 4.39
CA TYR A 141 -1.72 -6.14 3.00
C TYR A 141 -2.89 -5.13 2.87
N LEU A 142 -3.96 -5.34 3.64
CA LEU A 142 -5.07 -4.40 3.74
C LEU A 142 -4.64 -3.04 4.28
N ARG A 143 -3.69 -2.98 5.23
CA ARG A 143 -3.13 -1.73 5.73
C ARG A 143 -2.34 -0.96 4.68
N LEU A 144 -1.62 -1.65 3.80
CA LEU A 144 -0.96 -1.02 2.66
C LEU A 144 -1.98 -0.49 1.66
N LEU A 145 -2.97 -1.30 1.28
CA LEU A 145 -4.03 -0.89 0.37
C LEU A 145 -4.83 0.30 0.91
N GLN A 146 -5.13 0.30 2.22
CA GLN A 146 -5.77 1.41 2.91
C GLN A 146 -4.95 2.71 2.75
N ALA A 147 -3.64 2.67 3.04
CA ALA A 147 -2.78 3.86 2.92
C ALA A 147 -2.73 4.40 1.48
N LEU A 148 -2.75 3.52 0.48
CA LEU A 148 -2.82 3.88 -0.93
C LEU A 148 -4.17 4.51 -1.29
N LEU A 149 -5.29 3.94 -0.85
CA LEU A 149 -6.62 4.51 -1.07
C LEU A 149 -6.78 5.88 -0.39
N ASP A 150 -6.20 6.04 0.80
CA ASP A 150 -6.18 7.32 1.51
C ASP A 150 -5.33 8.38 0.77
N THR A 151 -4.39 7.96 -0.10
CA THR A 151 -3.56 8.85 -0.96
C THR A 151 -4.18 9.03 -2.34
N ASP A 152 -5.44 8.63 -2.52
CA ASP A 152 -6.09 8.61 -3.83
C ASP A 152 -5.33 7.82 -4.90
N LEU A 153 -4.62 6.78 -4.46
CA LEU A 153 -3.78 5.93 -5.30
C LEU A 153 -2.68 6.72 -6.05
N ALA A 154 -2.35 7.92 -5.54
CA ALA A 154 -1.31 8.80 -6.03
C ALA A 154 -0.29 9.00 -4.89
N SER A 155 0.71 8.10 -4.81
CA SER A 155 1.80 8.20 -3.85
C SER A 155 3.12 8.35 -4.58
N GLU A 156 4.00 9.25 -4.10
CA GLU A 156 5.37 9.34 -4.62
C GLU A 156 6.22 8.13 -4.19
N VAL A 157 5.86 7.49 -3.08
CA VAL A 157 6.56 6.32 -2.54
C VAL A 157 6.28 5.07 -3.39
N VAL A 158 5.07 4.97 -3.95
CA VAL A 158 4.61 3.79 -4.71
C VAL A 158 4.05 4.19 -6.06
N CYS A 159 4.71 3.75 -7.12
CA CYS A 159 4.22 3.83 -8.48
C CYS A 159 3.28 2.64 -8.76
N LEU A 160 1.99 2.92 -8.94
CA LEU A 160 0.99 1.90 -9.21
C LEU A 160 0.95 1.55 -10.69
N THR A 161 1.07 0.26 -10.99
CA THR A 161 0.81 -0.27 -12.33
C THR A 161 -0.55 -0.95 -12.35
N SER A 162 -1.34 -0.64 -13.38
CA SER A 162 -2.68 -1.22 -13.56
C SER A 162 -2.78 -1.87 -14.92
N GLY A 163 -3.24 -3.11 -14.93
CA GLY A 163 -3.41 -3.91 -16.12
C GLY A 163 -4.77 -3.69 -16.77
N PRO A 164 -4.96 -4.20 -18.01
CA PRO A 164 -6.25 -4.17 -18.68
C PRO A 164 -7.32 -5.00 -17.94
N GLY A 165 -6.94 -5.87 -17.01
CA GLY A 165 -7.86 -6.65 -16.18
C GLY A 165 -8.69 -5.79 -15.21
N LEU A 166 -8.12 -4.69 -14.70
CA LEU A 166 -8.82 -3.77 -13.79
C LEU A 166 -9.43 -2.55 -14.46
N VAL A 167 -8.77 -2.00 -15.47
CA VAL A 167 -9.15 -0.70 -16.06
C VAL A 167 -9.59 -0.81 -17.52
N GLY A 168 -9.60 -2.02 -18.09
CA GLY A 168 -9.95 -2.24 -19.51
C GLY A 168 -8.86 -1.82 -20.49
N LEU A 169 -9.16 -1.91 -21.78
CA LEU A 169 -8.25 -1.48 -22.86
C LEU A 169 -8.25 0.05 -22.95
N ARG A 170 -7.07 0.64 -23.19
CA ARG A 170 -6.93 2.08 -23.46
C ARG A 170 -7.44 2.38 -24.88
N PRO A 171 -8.14 3.50 -25.15
CA PRO A 171 -8.46 4.62 -24.25
C PRO A 171 -9.56 4.31 -23.23
N LEU A 172 -9.38 4.85 -22.02
CA LEU A 172 -10.28 4.65 -20.89
C LEU A 172 -11.59 5.43 -21.11
N GLY A 173 -12.72 4.79 -20.81
CA GLY A 173 -14.01 5.49 -20.73
C GLY A 173 -14.00 6.56 -19.64
N ILE A 174 -14.92 7.52 -19.70
CA ILE A 174 -14.97 8.68 -18.78
C ILE A 174 -15.02 8.24 -17.31
N GLU A 175 -15.79 7.19 -17.01
CA GLU A 175 -15.91 6.66 -15.63
C GLU A 175 -14.65 5.94 -15.16
N ASP A 176 -14.05 5.09 -15.99
CA ASP A 176 -12.81 4.36 -15.66
C ASP A 176 -11.59 5.28 -15.62
N GLY A 177 -11.58 6.34 -16.44
CA GLY A 177 -10.57 7.38 -16.41
C GLY A 177 -10.65 8.23 -15.14
N ALA A 178 -11.87 8.52 -14.66
CA ALA A 178 -12.05 9.14 -13.35
C ALA A 178 -11.47 8.25 -12.26
N LEU A 179 -11.78 6.95 -12.23
CA LEU A 179 -11.32 6.04 -11.19
C LEU A 179 -9.88 5.51 -11.38
N TYR A 180 -9.11 6.03 -12.33
CA TYR A 180 -7.72 5.60 -12.55
C TYR A 180 -6.88 5.86 -11.29
N PRO A 181 -6.04 4.91 -10.85
CA PRO A 181 -5.63 3.67 -11.51
C PRO A 181 -6.51 2.42 -11.26
N LEU A 182 -7.55 2.50 -10.43
CA LEU A 182 -8.36 1.34 -10.02
C LEU A 182 -9.43 0.93 -11.04
N GLY A 183 -10.08 1.89 -11.70
CA GLY A 183 -11.22 1.65 -12.58
C GLY A 183 -12.49 1.19 -11.84
N SER A 184 -13.62 1.21 -12.55
CA SER A 184 -14.91 0.76 -12.00
C SER A 184 -14.89 -0.75 -11.67
N ARG A 185 -14.30 -1.55 -12.56
CA ARG A 185 -14.16 -3.00 -12.38
C ARG A 185 -13.26 -3.33 -11.19
N GLY A 186 -12.12 -2.66 -11.05
CA GLY A 186 -11.24 -2.86 -9.90
C GLY A 186 -11.89 -2.47 -8.58
N ALA A 187 -12.68 -1.38 -8.55
CA ALA A 187 -13.44 -0.98 -7.38
C ALA A 187 -14.49 -2.01 -6.97
N GLN A 188 -15.23 -2.56 -7.95
CA GLN A 188 -16.17 -3.66 -7.70
C GLN A 188 -15.48 -4.92 -7.17
N CYS A 189 -14.38 -5.32 -7.81
CA CYS A 189 -13.58 -6.47 -7.40
C CYS A 189 -13.04 -6.32 -5.97
N LEU A 190 -12.50 -5.15 -5.62
CA LEU A 190 -12.05 -4.86 -4.25
C LEU A 190 -13.21 -4.89 -3.26
N SER A 191 -14.36 -4.30 -3.60
CA SER A 191 -15.55 -4.30 -2.74
C SER A 191 -16.01 -5.73 -2.44
N ILE A 192 -16.07 -6.59 -3.46
CA ILE A 192 -16.44 -8.02 -3.31
C ILE A 192 -15.40 -8.74 -2.44
N ALA A 193 -14.11 -8.56 -2.71
CA ALA A 193 -13.05 -9.21 -1.97
C ALA A 193 -13.09 -8.83 -0.49
N LEU A 194 -13.15 -7.53 -0.19
CA LEU A 194 -13.23 -7.00 1.17
C LEU A 194 -14.49 -7.48 1.89
N SER A 195 -15.65 -7.51 1.22
CA SER A 195 -16.89 -8.04 1.77
C SER A 195 -16.76 -9.53 2.12
N GLY A 196 -16.06 -10.31 1.30
CA GLY A 196 -15.73 -11.71 1.60
C GLY A 196 -14.87 -11.88 2.84
N LEU A 197 -13.99 -10.92 3.13
CA LEU A 197 -13.15 -10.92 4.34
C LEU A 197 -13.92 -10.59 5.61
N LEU A 198 -15.01 -9.81 5.52
CA LEU A 198 -15.89 -9.52 6.68
C LEU A 198 -16.55 -10.79 7.24
N LEU A 199 -16.69 -11.83 6.43
CA LEU A 199 -17.28 -13.12 6.84
C LEU A 199 -16.27 -14.03 7.56
N GLN A 200 -15.04 -13.56 7.78
CA GLN A 200 -14.04 -14.30 8.55
C GLN A 200 -14.17 -14.03 10.05
N LYS A 201 -13.98 -15.07 10.87
CA LYS A 201 -14.14 -15.01 12.34
C LYS A 201 -12.96 -14.33 13.07
N HIS A 202 -12.19 -13.46 12.40
CA HIS A 202 -10.98 -12.86 12.96
C HIS A 202 -11.17 -11.34 13.16
N GLU A 203 -11.22 -10.88 14.41
CA GLU A 203 -11.57 -9.49 14.75
C GLU A 203 -10.63 -8.45 14.12
N LEU A 204 -9.32 -8.67 14.18
CA LEU A 204 -8.36 -7.71 13.57
C LEU A 204 -8.50 -7.63 12.04
N LEU A 205 -8.82 -8.76 11.39
CA LEU A 205 -9.03 -8.80 9.95
C LEU A 205 -10.33 -8.12 9.57
N LEU A 206 -11.40 -8.34 10.35
CA LEU A 206 -12.66 -7.62 10.22
C LEU A 206 -12.41 -6.11 10.29
N ARG A 207 -11.69 -5.65 11.33
CA ARG A 207 -11.36 -4.24 11.51
C ARG A 207 -10.55 -3.67 10.35
N ALA A 208 -9.52 -4.39 9.90
CA ALA A 208 -8.70 -3.99 8.76
C ALA A 208 -9.54 -3.91 7.46
N SER A 209 -10.46 -4.86 7.25
CA SER A 209 -11.33 -4.91 6.07
C SER A 209 -12.34 -3.76 6.07
N VAL A 210 -12.97 -3.48 7.22
CA VAL A 210 -13.90 -2.33 7.38
C VAL A 210 -13.17 -1.01 7.15
N ASN A 211 -11.98 -0.84 7.72
CA ASN A 211 -11.18 0.36 7.50
C ASN A 211 -10.80 0.53 6.02
N CYS A 212 -10.39 -0.55 5.35
CA CYS A 212 -10.07 -0.52 3.93
C CYS A 212 -11.30 -0.23 3.06
N LEU A 213 -12.48 -0.77 3.41
CA LEU A 213 -13.75 -0.44 2.76
C LEU A 213 -14.12 1.04 2.93
N SER A 214 -13.91 1.59 4.13
CA SER A 214 -14.14 3.00 4.40
C SER A 214 -13.23 3.90 3.56
N SER A 215 -11.94 3.57 3.46
CA SER A 215 -10.99 4.26 2.58
C SER A 215 -11.35 4.12 1.09
N LEU A 216 -11.83 2.93 0.66
CA LEU A 216 -12.31 2.72 -0.71
C LEU A 216 -13.53 3.60 -1.02
N LEU A 217 -14.50 3.65 -0.11
CA LEU A 217 -15.67 4.51 -0.25
C LEU A 217 -15.27 5.98 -0.29
N GLY A 218 -14.36 6.41 0.58
CA GLY A 218 -13.82 7.77 0.58
C GLY A 218 -13.11 8.11 -0.74
N PHE A 219 -12.32 7.18 -1.28
CA PHE A 219 -11.70 7.33 -2.60
C PHE A 219 -12.75 7.50 -3.70
N LEU A 220 -13.74 6.61 -3.75
CA LEU A 220 -14.81 6.67 -4.75
C LEU A 220 -15.59 7.99 -4.65
N GLN A 221 -15.89 8.47 -3.44
CA GLN A 221 -16.57 9.76 -3.23
C GLN A 221 -15.75 10.94 -3.74
N ARG A 222 -14.45 10.99 -3.42
CA ARG A 222 -13.55 12.06 -3.90
C ARG A 222 -13.40 12.06 -5.42
N LYS A 223 -13.51 10.89 -6.04
CA LYS A 223 -13.29 10.69 -7.47
C LYS A 223 -14.57 10.67 -8.32
N SER A 224 -15.74 10.52 -7.69
CA SER A 224 -17.03 10.61 -8.35
C SER A 224 -17.43 12.08 -8.59
N PRO A 225 -17.72 12.50 -9.82
CA PRO A 225 -18.18 13.87 -10.10
C PRO A 225 -19.64 14.16 -9.67
N ALA A 226 -20.29 13.26 -8.93
CA ALA A 226 -21.71 13.31 -8.63
C ALA A 226 -22.00 13.72 -7.17
N THR A 227 -21.80 15.01 -6.86
CA THR A 227 -22.52 15.75 -5.79
C THR A 227 -22.39 17.28 -5.93
N GLY A 228 -21.90 17.78 -7.07
CA GLY A 228 -21.67 19.21 -7.31
C GLY A 228 -22.51 19.85 -8.43
N ILE A 229 -23.58 19.19 -8.93
CA ILE A 229 -24.48 19.79 -9.92
C ILE A 229 -25.93 19.42 -9.61
N LYS A 230 -26.55 20.19 -8.71
CA LYS A 230 -27.99 20.56 -8.76
C LYS A 230 -28.32 21.53 -7.61
N GLN A 231 -28.06 22.81 -7.81
CA GLN A 231 -28.85 23.93 -7.25
C GLN A 231 -28.53 25.22 -8.02
N ARG A 232 -28.91 25.29 -9.30
CA ARG A 232 -29.18 26.58 -9.96
C ARG A 232 -30.12 26.39 -11.16
N ASP A 233 -31.28 25.82 -10.88
CA ASP A 233 -32.47 26.08 -11.69
C ASP A 233 -33.31 27.10 -10.93
N GLY A 234 -33.59 28.24 -11.57
CA GLY A 234 -34.59 29.19 -11.11
C GLY A 234 -34.12 30.65 -11.04
N GLU A 235 -33.89 31.28 -12.19
CA GLU A 235 -34.49 32.59 -12.44
C GLU A 235 -34.53 32.86 -13.95
N ARG A 236 -35.64 32.43 -14.54
CA ARG A 236 -36.19 32.98 -15.76
C ARG A 236 -37.06 34.15 -15.29
N GLY A 237 -36.53 35.37 -15.36
CA GLY A 237 -37.25 36.61 -15.08
C GLY A 237 -37.15 37.51 -16.30
N SER A 238 -38.14 37.40 -17.18
CA SER A 238 -38.50 38.46 -18.11
C SER A 238 -39.17 39.56 -17.29
N GLU A 239 -38.65 40.77 -17.36
CA GLU A 239 -39.39 42.05 -17.38
C GLU A 239 -38.43 43.16 -17.82
#